data_AF-A0A3D0QYJ7-F1
#
_entry.id   AF-A0A3D0QYJ7-F1
#
_cell.length_a   1.000
_cell.length_b   1.000
_cell.length_c   1.000
_cell.angle_alpha   90.00
_cell.angle_beta   90.00
_cell.angle_gamma   90.00
#
_symmetry.space_group_name_H-M   'P 1'
#
loop_
_entity.id
_entity.type
_entity.pdbx_description
1 polymer ?
#
loop_
_entity_poly.entity_id
_entity_poly.type
_entity_poly.pdbx_seq_one_letter_code
_entity_poly.pdbx_strand_id
1 'polypeptide(L)'
;MTQQGVRWTADQVLALAPDAASRKAGSRLGAAGPWSGTGAGEGAVWGLCKGSGGAPYRTAVAVCDRGGGPGYTCSCPSRKFPCKHALGLLLLWAAGEVAPAGSGPSTDPGTAPGADDLVDGSGTDPSGRSDDGSGSEPPDWTRRWLTGRRQQAERGAGDAEPTGPKDAEAARRRAERRAERMAAGASELEQRLLDLLRGGLADAGRAGYGAWEETAARMVDAQAPGLGSRVRELGAVAASGPGWPGRLLAECALLHLLVRAFLGLSALPEPLATTVRSRVGVSVRAAELLAAEGAAVRDRWLVLGSSDSVDDRLTTRRVWLRGEGTGRMALLLDFGAAGRAPELSLPTGLSVEAEMAHYPGVRPLRAALGERFAQPTAGGVPPGTGVGPALATYGEALRDDPWLDGWPVVLSGVVPIPGEAGPEALEAGHGWQLADAEGDAVLPVDRRAQGNPGLWRLMSISCGGPVTVFGECGHRGFTPLTAWSPETQEAVPL
;
A
#
# COMPACT_ATOMS: atom_id res chain seq x y z
N MET A 1 3.91 37.11 0.25
CA MET A 1 4.72 36.39 1.25
C MET A 1 4.93 34.98 0.73
N THR A 2 6.17 34.50 0.68
CA THR A 2 6.55 33.23 0.05
C THR A 2 6.05 32.03 0.84
N GLN A 3 5.45 31.04 0.17
CA GLN A 3 5.05 29.76 0.78
C GLN A 3 6.27 28.86 1.03
N GLN A 4 7.19 29.28 1.90
CA GLN A 4 8.16 28.37 2.48
C GLN A 4 7.43 27.56 3.56
N GLY A 5 6.98 26.36 3.18
CA GLY A 5 6.42 25.39 4.11
C GLY A 5 7.40 25.10 5.24
N VAL A 6 6.87 24.84 6.44
CA VAL A 6 7.65 24.60 7.66
C VAL A 6 8.71 23.54 7.40
N ARG A 7 10.00 23.90 7.58
CA ARG A 7 11.13 22.95 7.48
C ARG A 7 10.93 21.83 8.50
N TRP A 8 11.12 20.59 8.07
CA TRP A 8 10.98 19.43 8.96
C TRP A 8 12.16 19.35 9.93
N THR A 9 11.95 18.71 11.09
CA THR A 9 13.05 18.40 12.01
C THR A 9 13.79 17.13 11.58
N ALA A 10 15.02 16.94 12.06
CA ALA A 10 15.78 15.72 11.79
C ALA A 10 15.01 14.46 12.23
N ASP A 11 14.36 14.49 13.40
CA ASP A 11 13.58 13.36 13.92
C ASP A 11 12.37 13.01 13.04
N GLN A 12 11.68 14.02 12.49
CA GLN A 12 10.61 13.82 11.52
C GLN A 12 11.13 13.12 10.25
N VAL A 13 12.32 13.47 9.77
CA VAL A 13 12.94 12.78 8.63
C VAL A 13 13.34 11.34 8.98
N LEU A 14 13.89 11.10 10.18
CA LEU A 14 14.31 9.76 10.62
C LEU A 14 13.13 8.83 10.92
N ALA A 15 11.96 9.37 11.28
CA ALA A 15 10.71 8.63 11.41
C ALA A 15 10.18 8.08 10.07
N LEU A 16 10.52 8.71 8.94
CA LEU A 16 10.18 8.23 7.60
C LEU A 16 11.05 7.07 7.12
N ALA A 17 12.10 6.68 7.86
CA ALA A 17 13.01 5.63 7.44
C ALA A 17 12.34 4.24 7.50
N PRO A 18 12.36 3.44 6.41
CA PRO A 18 11.63 2.17 6.35
C PRO A 18 12.24 1.06 7.22
N ASP A 19 13.46 1.25 7.72
CA ASP A 19 14.13 0.39 8.69
C ASP A 19 15.34 1.09 9.31
N ALA A 20 15.88 0.52 10.41
CA ALA A 20 17.01 1.08 11.14
C ALA A 20 18.33 1.16 10.32
N ALA A 21 18.56 0.25 9.36
CA ALA A 21 19.74 0.30 8.51
C ALA A 21 19.61 1.42 7.46
N SER A 22 18.41 1.62 6.91
CA SER A 22 18.06 2.75 6.04
C SER A 22 18.14 4.08 6.78
N ARG A 23 17.68 4.14 8.05
CA ARG A 23 17.84 5.30 8.95
C ARG A 23 19.32 5.65 9.12
N LYS A 24 20.14 4.69 9.58
CA LYS A 24 21.59 4.86 9.79
C LYS A 24 22.37 5.22 8.51
N ALA A 25 21.96 4.65 7.36
CA ALA A 25 22.57 4.96 6.07
C ALA A 25 22.14 6.33 5.53
N GLY A 26 20.91 6.77 5.82
CA GLY A 26 20.40 8.11 5.51
C GLY A 26 21.10 9.19 6.32
N SER A 27 21.25 8.99 7.65
CA SER A 27 21.98 9.92 8.53
C SER A 27 23.41 10.19 8.05
N ARG A 28 24.12 9.16 7.55
CA ARG A 28 25.48 9.31 6.98
C ARG A 28 25.53 10.13 5.68
N LEU A 29 24.39 10.32 5.01
CA LEU A 29 24.24 11.13 3.81
C LEU A 29 23.59 12.49 4.12
N GLY A 30 23.25 12.80 5.39
CA GLY A 30 22.62 14.05 5.81
C GLY A 30 23.59 15.21 6.04
N ALA A 31 24.67 15.29 5.26
CA ALA A 31 25.67 16.36 5.32
C ALA A 31 26.07 16.76 3.88
N ALA A 32 26.45 18.01 3.64
CA ALA A 32 26.65 18.54 2.28
C ALA A 32 27.64 17.76 1.38
N GLY A 33 28.72 17.19 1.93
CA GLY A 33 29.84 16.60 1.16
C GLY A 33 29.48 15.61 0.02
N PRO A 34 28.61 14.61 0.21
CA PRO A 34 28.16 13.72 -0.87
C PRO A 34 27.20 14.33 -1.90
N TRP A 35 26.78 15.59 -1.77
CA TRP A 35 25.75 16.22 -2.60
C TRP A 35 26.27 17.33 -3.51
N SER A 36 25.71 17.41 -4.72
CA SER A 36 25.84 18.55 -5.63
C SER A 36 24.49 18.89 -6.29
N GLY A 37 24.40 20.06 -6.92
CA GLY A 37 23.17 20.49 -7.62
C GLY A 37 21.91 20.50 -6.73
N THR A 38 22.07 20.80 -5.44
CA THR A 38 20.97 20.82 -4.48
C THR A 38 20.13 22.08 -4.60
N GLY A 39 18.82 21.97 -4.35
CA GLY A 39 17.92 23.12 -4.31
C GLY A 39 16.54 22.76 -3.75
N ALA A 40 15.80 23.76 -3.32
CA ALA A 40 14.43 23.62 -2.82
C ALA A 40 13.51 24.71 -3.38
N GLY A 41 12.37 24.32 -3.95
CA GLY A 41 11.41 25.21 -4.64
C GLY A 41 10.18 24.45 -5.13
N GLU A 42 9.09 25.17 -5.47
CA GLU A 42 7.82 24.57 -5.93
C GLU A 42 7.23 23.46 -5.01
N GLY A 43 7.52 23.50 -3.69
CA GLY A 43 7.09 22.45 -2.77
C GLY A 43 7.89 21.15 -2.89
N ALA A 44 9.07 21.19 -3.51
CA ALA A 44 10.00 20.07 -3.66
C ALA A 44 11.45 20.43 -3.28
N VAL A 45 12.24 19.40 -3.03
CA VAL A 45 13.67 19.43 -2.75
C VAL A 45 14.35 18.46 -3.70
N TRP A 46 15.50 18.82 -4.29
CA TRP A 46 16.26 17.97 -5.21
C TRP A 46 17.76 18.04 -4.93
N GLY A 47 18.49 17.03 -5.41
CA GLY A 47 19.95 16.99 -5.37
C GLY A 47 20.53 15.79 -6.12
N LEU A 48 21.83 15.86 -6.40
CA LEU A 48 22.63 14.79 -6.99
C LEU A 48 23.53 14.17 -5.90
N CYS A 49 23.28 12.92 -5.52
CA CYS A 49 24.14 12.23 -4.55
C CYS A 49 25.26 11.47 -5.26
N LYS A 50 26.52 11.67 -4.85
CA LYS A 50 27.65 10.87 -5.31
C LYS A 50 27.42 9.40 -4.93
N GLY A 51 27.36 8.54 -5.94
CA GLY A 51 27.03 7.11 -5.80
C GLY A 51 28.24 6.20 -5.91
N SER A 52 27.99 4.88 -5.88
CA SER A 52 29.00 3.84 -6.13
C SER A 52 29.12 3.46 -7.62
N GLY A 53 28.47 4.21 -8.51
CA GLY A 53 28.57 4.07 -9.96
C GLY A 53 29.10 5.35 -10.60
N GLY A 54 29.39 5.33 -11.90
CA GLY A 54 30.02 6.45 -12.61
C GLY A 54 29.18 7.74 -12.74
N ALA A 55 27.87 7.68 -12.47
CA ALA A 55 26.99 8.85 -12.48
C ALA A 55 26.31 9.04 -11.11
N PRO A 56 26.12 10.29 -10.64
CA PRO A 56 25.45 10.57 -9.37
C PRO A 56 23.95 10.23 -9.42
N TYR A 57 23.39 9.85 -8.27
CA TYR A 57 21.96 9.52 -8.15
C TYR A 57 21.12 10.79 -8.07
N ARG A 58 20.31 11.02 -9.10
CA ARG A 58 19.27 12.07 -9.12
C ARG A 58 18.21 11.72 -8.08
N THR A 59 18.02 12.60 -7.10
CA THR A 59 17.10 12.40 -5.97
C THR A 59 16.23 13.63 -5.79
N ALA A 60 14.91 13.46 -5.77
CA ALA A 60 13.98 14.54 -5.45
C ALA A 60 12.86 14.06 -4.53
N VAL A 61 12.35 14.98 -3.71
CA VAL A 61 11.28 14.76 -2.75
C VAL A 61 10.29 15.92 -2.85
N ALA A 62 9.02 15.63 -3.08
CA ALA A 62 7.95 16.60 -2.93
C ALA A 62 7.61 16.68 -1.43
N VAL A 63 7.78 17.86 -0.82
CA VAL A 63 7.54 18.09 0.62
C VAL A 63 6.16 18.69 0.91
N CYS A 64 5.50 19.24 -0.11
CA CYS A 64 4.12 19.74 -0.03
C CYS A 64 3.33 19.27 -1.25
N ASP A 65 2.43 18.30 -1.05
CA ASP A 65 1.51 17.79 -2.07
C ASP A 65 0.08 17.82 -1.50
N ARG A 66 -0.88 18.31 -2.29
CA ARG A 66 -2.31 18.32 -1.95
C ARG A 66 -2.92 16.90 -1.95
N GLY A 67 -2.24 15.90 -2.50
CA GLY A 67 -2.86 14.62 -2.89
C GLY A 67 -2.47 13.33 -2.16
N GLY A 68 -1.52 13.29 -1.20
CA GLY A 68 -1.22 11.98 -0.56
C GLY A 68 -0.05 11.88 0.42
N GLY A 69 0.87 12.85 0.43
CA GLY A 69 2.01 12.87 1.36
C GLY A 69 3.27 13.29 0.63
N PRO A 70 4.45 13.14 1.24
CA PRO A 70 5.68 13.40 0.52
C PRO A 70 5.94 12.34 -0.55
N GLY A 71 6.07 12.78 -1.81
CA GLY A 71 6.42 11.92 -2.93
C GLY A 71 7.94 11.81 -3.06
N TYR A 72 8.46 10.63 -3.40
CA TYR A 72 9.90 10.38 -3.51
C TYR A 72 10.28 9.87 -4.90
N THR A 73 11.38 10.37 -5.46
CA THR A 73 12.03 9.78 -6.64
C THR A 73 13.54 9.75 -6.44
N CYS A 74 14.17 8.62 -6.79
CA CYS A 74 15.62 8.47 -6.74
C CYS A 74 16.08 7.49 -7.80
N SER A 75 17.11 7.82 -8.58
CA SER A 75 17.65 6.95 -9.64
C SER A 75 18.59 5.85 -9.13
N CYS A 76 18.53 5.50 -7.84
CA CYS A 76 19.35 4.45 -7.25
C CYS A 76 18.65 3.08 -7.31
N PRO A 77 19.40 1.95 -7.38
CA PRO A 77 18.82 0.59 -7.49
C PRO A 77 18.21 0.06 -6.18
N SER A 78 17.89 0.92 -5.21
CA SER A 78 17.34 0.49 -3.93
C SER A 78 15.85 0.15 -4.06
N ARG A 79 15.44 -1.00 -3.51
CA ARG A 79 14.03 -1.40 -3.38
C ARG A 79 13.35 -0.84 -2.12
N LYS A 80 14.02 0.04 -1.38
CA LYS A 80 13.52 0.62 -0.12
C LYS A 80 13.15 2.09 -0.33
N PHE A 81 11.95 2.47 0.09
CA PHE A 81 11.38 3.81 -0.09
C PHE A 81 10.79 4.32 1.23
N PRO A 82 11.19 5.49 1.74
CA PRO A 82 12.29 6.36 1.26
C PRO A 82 13.66 5.66 1.27
N CYS A 83 14.43 5.82 0.20
CA CYS A 83 15.79 5.26 0.15
C CYS A 83 16.76 6.12 0.98
N LYS A 84 17.95 5.60 1.27
CA LYS A 84 18.99 6.34 2.02
C LYS A 84 19.32 7.71 1.42
N HIS A 85 19.23 7.88 0.09
CA HIS A 85 19.47 9.17 -0.57
C HIS A 85 18.31 10.15 -0.34
N ALA A 86 17.06 9.69 -0.42
CA ALA A 86 15.89 10.53 -0.12
C ALA A 86 15.89 11.00 1.35
N LEU A 87 16.23 10.10 2.28
CA LEU A 87 16.42 10.44 3.69
C LEU A 87 17.59 11.44 3.89
N GLY A 88 18.74 11.20 3.26
CA GLY A 88 19.90 12.09 3.33
C GLY A 88 19.60 13.50 2.80
N LEU A 89 18.90 13.61 1.67
CA LEU A 89 18.50 14.89 1.08
C LEU A 89 17.52 15.66 1.98
N LEU A 90 16.57 14.96 2.60
CA LEU A 90 15.65 15.55 3.55
C LEU A 90 16.33 16.01 4.84
N LEU A 91 17.32 15.25 5.35
CA LEU A 91 18.13 15.66 6.50
C LEU A 91 18.97 16.91 6.17
N LEU A 92 19.56 16.96 4.98
CA LEU A 92 20.31 18.13 4.49
C LEU A 92 19.43 19.38 4.39
N TRP A 93 18.19 19.21 3.91
CA TRP A 93 17.20 20.29 3.84
C TRP A 93 16.67 20.72 5.22
N ALA A 94 16.45 19.76 6.13
CA ALA A 94 16.08 20.01 7.53
C ALA A 94 17.17 20.80 8.27
N ALA A 95 18.45 20.47 8.04
CA ALA A 95 19.60 21.21 8.56
C ALA A 95 19.75 22.62 7.95
N GLY A 96 19.03 22.93 6.87
CA GLY A 96 19.12 24.21 6.17
C GLY A 96 20.29 24.34 5.20
N GLU A 97 21.02 23.25 4.93
CA GLU A 97 22.17 23.20 4.01
C GLU A 97 21.75 23.16 2.52
N VAL A 98 20.44 23.10 2.22
CA VAL A 98 19.89 23.22 0.86
C VAL A 98 19.39 24.64 0.62
N ALA A 99 19.95 25.31 -0.39
CA ALA A 99 19.56 26.67 -0.77
C ALA A 99 18.12 26.73 -1.32
N PRO A 100 17.34 27.77 -0.96
CA PRO A 100 16.05 28.02 -1.59
C PRO A 100 16.22 28.59 -3.00
N ALA A 101 15.38 28.14 -3.92
CA ALA A 101 15.26 28.68 -5.26
C ALA A 101 15.02 30.20 -5.21
N GLY A 102 15.96 30.99 -5.72
CA GLY A 102 15.87 32.45 -5.82
C GLY A 102 16.82 33.27 -4.93
N SER A 103 17.58 32.66 -4.00
CA SER A 103 18.66 33.39 -3.29
C SER A 103 19.97 33.30 -4.06
N GLY A 104 20.21 34.25 -4.96
CA GLY A 104 21.52 34.41 -5.62
C GLY A 104 22.61 34.84 -4.63
N PRO A 105 23.89 34.47 -4.85
CA PRO A 105 24.98 34.91 -4.00
C PRO A 105 25.24 36.42 -4.16
N SER A 106 25.17 37.17 -3.07
CA SER A 106 25.66 38.54 -3.02
C SER A 106 27.20 38.53 -2.94
N THR A 107 27.86 38.53 -4.10
CA THR A 107 29.32 38.73 -4.17
C THR A 107 29.65 40.21 -4.03
N ASP A 108 30.09 40.61 -2.84
CA ASP A 108 30.71 41.91 -2.59
C ASP A 108 32.13 41.88 -3.19
N PRO A 109 32.55 42.83 -4.06
CA PRO A 109 33.81 42.73 -4.79
C PRO A 109 34.98 43.29 -3.95
N GLY A 110 35.87 42.43 -3.46
CA GLY A 110 37.03 42.86 -2.68
C GLY A 110 38.21 41.90 -2.65
N THR A 111 39.28 42.28 -3.36
CA THR A 111 40.68 41.79 -3.22
C THR A 111 41.04 40.45 -3.88
N ALA A 112 41.68 40.55 -5.05
CA ALA A 112 42.57 39.51 -5.60
C ALA A 112 44.00 39.66 -5.02
N PRO A 113 44.84 38.63 -5.11
CA PRO A 113 45.79 38.50 -6.22
C PRO A 113 45.66 37.11 -6.92
N GLY A 114 46.06 36.85 -8.17
CA GLY A 114 47.34 37.15 -8.84
C GLY A 114 48.44 36.20 -8.33
N ALA A 115 49.13 35.35 -9.11
CA ALA A 115 49.09 34.94 -10.52
C ALA A 115 49.89 33.60 -10.64
N ASP A 116 50.14 32.90 -11.77
CA ASP A 116 49.84 33.04 -13.21
C ASP A 116 50.03 31.67 -13.94
N ASP A 117 50.20 31.68 -15.27
CA ASP A 117 50.96 30.76 -16.16
C ASP A 117 50.32 29.50 -16.83
N LEU A 118 50.28 29.61 -18.18
CA LEU A 118 50.66 28.62 -19.23
C LEU A 118 49.75 27.42 -19.62
N VAL A 119 48.94 27.65 -20.68
CA VAL A 119 48.96 27.01 -22.04
C VAL A 119 49.88 25.77 -22.18
N ASP A 120 49.50 24.62 -22.76
CA ASP A 120 48.77 24.32 -24.01
C ASP A 120 48.11 22.91 -23.98
N GLY A 121 47.26 22.56 -24.97
CA GLY A 121 46.90 21.15 -25.23
C GLY A 121 45.52 20.93 -25.87
N SER A 122 45.47 20.74 -27.18
CA SER A 122 44.25 20.47 -27.94
C SER A 122 43.77 19.00 -27.85
N GLY A 123 42.44 18.79 -27.87
CA GLY A 123 41.84 17.45 -27.86
C GLY A 123 40.31 17.46 -27.92
N THR A 124 39.74 17.45 -29.13
CA THR A 124 38.29 17.29 -29.35
C THR A 124 37.83 15.84 -29.21
N ASP A 125 36.87 15.59 -28.33
CA ASP A 125 35.99 14.41 -28.38
C ASP A 125 34.57 14.80 -27.89
N PRO A 126 33.47 14.54 -28.63
CA PRO A 126 32.18 15.19 -28.36
C PRO A 126 31.22 14.33 -27.54
N SER A 127 31.42 14.21 -26.23
CA SER A 127 30.38 13.67 -25.33
C SER A 127 30.46 14.17 -23.88
N GLY A 128 29.95 15.39 -23.63
CA GLY A 128 29.97 15.97 -22.28
C GLY A 128 29.13 17.22 -22.12
N ARG A 129 27.79 17.09 -22.09
CA ARG A 129 26.94 18.11 -21.43
C ARG A 129 26.88 17.81 -19.93
N SER A 130 27.92 18.22 -19.23
CA SER A 130 27.83 18.53 -17.80
C SER A 130 26.94 19.76 -17.65
N ASP A 131 25.70 19.53 -17.24
CA ASP A 131 24.70 20.56 -16.99
C ASP A 131 24.97 21.20 -15.62
N ASP A 132 26.13 21.86 -15.48
CA ASP A 132 26.49 22.68 -14.31
C ASP A 132 25.71 24.00 -14.37
N GLY A 133 24.39 23.88 -14.19
CA GLY A 133 23.44 24.98 -14.11
C GLY A 133 23.19 25.41 -12.67
N SER A 134 23.29 26.71 -12.41
CA SER A 134 23.06 27.37 -11.12
C SER A 134 21.81 26.88 -10.37
N GLY A 135 21.95 26.61 -9.06
CA GLY A 135 20.91 26.06 -8.17
C GLY A 135 19.73 26.98 -7.82
N SER A 136 19.21 27.75 -8.78
CA SER A 136 18.08 28.68 -8.60
C SER A 136 16.73 28.17 -9.11
N GLU A 137 16.70 27.11 -9.93
CA GLU A 137 15.47 26.54 -10.49
C GLU A 137 15.46 24.99 -10.38
N PRO A 138 14.28 24.34 -10.30
CA PRO A 138 14.20 22.88 -10.36
C PRO A 138 14.69 22.36 -11.71
N PRO A 139 15.66 21.40 -11.74
CA PRO A 139 16.11 20.79 -12.98
C PRO A 139 14.96 20.14 -13.76
N ASP A 140 15.11 20.07 -15.08
CA ASP A 140 14.08 19.55 -16.00
C ASP A 140 13.57 18.14 -15.67
N TRP A 141 14.41 17.28 -15.09
CA TRP A 141 13.98 15.95 -14.66
C TRP A 141 13.08 16.02 -13.41
N THR A 142 13.31 16.97 -12.50
CA THR A 142 12.46 17.28 -11.36
C THR A 142 11.13 17.88 -11.83
N ARG A 143 11.17 18.87 -12.75
CA ARG A 143 9.97 19.48 -13.35
C ARG A 143 9.07 18.44 -14.02
N ARG A 144 9.64 17.59 -14.90
CA ARG A 144 8.90 16.54 -15.60
C ARG A 144 8.24 15.57 -14.62
N TRP A 145 8.91 15.22 -13.53
CA TRP A 145 8.36 14.37 -12.49
C TRP A 145 7.19 15.05 -11.73
N LEU A 146 7.35 16.30 -11.29
CA LEU A 146 6.29 17.08 -10.63
C LEU A 146 5.07 17.30 -11.53
N THR A 147 5.28 17.58 -12.82
CA THR A 147 4.19 17.73 -13.79
C THR A 147 3.48 16.41 -14.06
N GLY A 148 4.20 15.28 -14.12
CA GLY A 148 3.59 13.95 -14.19
C GLY A 148 2.68 13.65 -13.00
N ARG A 149 3.11 14.00 -11.77
CA ARG A 149 2.27 13.89 -10.55
C ARG A 149 1.01 14.74 -10.64
N ARG A 150 1.14 16.02 -11.02
CA ARG A 150 0.00 16.94 -11.19
C ARG A 150 -1.02 16.41 -12.19
N GLN A 151 -0.57 15.97 -13.37
CA GLN A 151 -1.45 15.38 -14.39
C GLN A 151 -2.11 14.07 -13.96
N GLN A 152 -1.46 13.27 -13.11
CA GLN A 152 -2.05 12.04 -12.58
C GLN A 152 -3.15 12.34 -11.55
N ALA A 153 -2.97 13.36 -10.69
CA ALA A 153 -4.01 13.86 -9.79
C ALA A 153 -5.19 14.47 -10.57
N GLU A 154 -4.91 15.31 -11.58
CA GLU A 154 -5.92 15.92 -12.44
C GLU A 154 -6.73 14.88 -13.24
N ARG A 155 -6.09 13.84 -13.77
CA ARG A 155 -6.78 12.72 -14.45
C ARG A 155 -7.63 11.88 -13.49
N GLY A 156 -7.29 11.83 -12.20
CA GLY A 156 -8.14 11.21 -11.18
C GLY A 156 -9.43 12.01 -10.90
N ALA A 157 -9.40 13.33 -11.09
CA ALA A 157 -10.53 14.23 -10.92
C ALA A 157 -11.32 14.53 -12.22
N GLY A 158 -10.71 14.28 -13.39
CA GLY A 158 -11.09 14.88 -14.68
C GLY A 158 -12.09 14.15 -15.57
N ASP A 159 -12.78 13.10 -15.11
CA ASP A 159 -13.98 12.60 -15.81
C ASP A 159 -15.18 13.46 -15.39
N ALA A 160 -15.52 14.42 -16.25
CA ALA A 160 -16.62 15.37 -16.04
C ALA A 160 -17.98 14.66 -15.93
N GLU A 161 -18.83 15.15 -15.04
CA GLU A 161 -20.21 14.67 -14.92
C GLU A 161 -20.97 14.85 -16.24
N PRO A 162 -21.92 13.96 -16.59
CA PRO A 162 -22.77 14.12 -17.75
C PRO A 162 -23.70 15.34 -17.56
N THR A 163 -23.31 16.48 -18.13
CA THR A 163 -23.98 17.79 -17.95
C THR A 163 -25.34 17.92 -18.65
N GLY A 164 -25.87 16.83 -19.24
CA GLY A 164 -27.14 16.85 -19.97
C GLY A 164 -27.96 15.54 -19.87
N PRO A 165 -29.30 15.61 -19.99
CA PRO A 165 -30.16 14.41 -19.91
C PRO A 165 -29.87 13.34 -20.97
N LYS A 166 -29.38 13.75 -22.15
CA LYS A 166 -28.96 12.83 -23.22
C LYS A 166 -27.70 12.05 -22.84
N ASP A 167 -26.79 12.67 -22.11
CA ASP A 167 -25.55 12.03 -21.66
C ASP A 167 -25.81 11.08 -20.49
N ALA A 168 -26.78 11.40 -19.62
CA ALA A 168 -27.30 10.50 -18.60
C ALA A 168 -28.01 9.26 -19.20
N GLU A 169 -28.88 9.43 -20.20
CA GLU A 169 -29.51 8.31 -20.93
C GLU A 169 -28.46 7.45 -21.65
N ALA A 170 -27.48 8.08 -22.31
CA ALA A 170 -26.38 7.37 -22.95
C ALA A 170 -25.48 6.64 -21.94
N ALA A 171 -25.27 7.20 -20.75
CA ALA A 171 -24.56 6.55 -19.64
C ALA A 171 -25.34 5.34 -19.11
N ARG A 172 -26.66 5.46 -18.89
CA ARG A 172 -27.50 4.33 -18.47
C ARG A 172 -27.43 3.18 -19.48
N ARG A 173 -27.59 3.46 -20.77
CA ARG A 173 -27.45 2.47 -21.85
C ARG A 173 -26.05 1.84 -21.95
N ARG A 174 -24.98 2.56 -21.56
CA ARG A 174 -23.62 2.00 -21.46
C ARG A 174 -23.49 1.07 -20.25
N ALA A 175 -24.10 1.42 -19.11
CA ALA A 175 -24.13 0.60 -17.91
C ALA A 175 -24.96 -0.67 -18.10
N GLU A 176 -26.13 -0.58 -18.73
CA GLU A 176 -26.99 -1.71 -19.12
C GLU A 176 -26.21 -2.71 -20.00
N ARG A 177 -25.60 -2.25 -21.10
CA ARG A 177 -24.77 -3.10 -21.97
C ARG A 177 -23.52 -3.68 -21.30
N ARG A 178 -22.97 -3.01 -20.28
CA ARG A 178 -21.89 -3.56 -19.45
C ARG A 178 -22.42 -4.71 -18.60
N ALA A 179 -23.54 -4.50 -17.91
CA ALA A 179 -24.17 -5.53 -17.09
C ALA A 179 -24.55 -6.78 -17.91
N GLU A 180 -25.09 -6.61 -19.12
CA GLU A 180 -25.38 -7.71 -20.06
C GLU A 180 -24.13 -8.53 -20.40
N ARG A 181 -23.02 -7.87 -20.75
CA ARG A 181 -21.73 -8.54 -21.05
C ARG A 181 -21.17 -9.29 -19.85
N MET A 182 -21.21 -8.65 -18.67
CA MET A 182 -20.76 -9.27 -17.43
C MET A 182 -21.61 -10.49 -17.07
N ALA A 183 -22.93 -10.42 -17.27
CA ALA A 183 -23.84 -11.54 -16.99
C ALA A 183 -23.63 -12.71 -17.96
N ALA A 184 -23.39 -12.43 -19.24
CA ALA A 184 -23.02 -13.46 -20.21
C ALA A 184 -21.69 -14.15 -19.85
N GLY A 185 -20.65 -13.38 -19.54
CA GLY A 185 -19.36 -13.92 -19.09
C GLY A 185 -19.47 -14.73 -17.79
N ALA A 186 -20.23 -14.23 -16.81
CA ALA A 186 -20.45 -14.93 -15.55
C ALA A 186 -21.21 -16.26 -15.77
N SER A 187 -22.16 -16.31 -16.72
CA SER A 187 -22.87 -17.54 -17.08
C SER A 187 -21.97 -18.58 -17.75
N GLU A 188 -21.07 -18.14 -18.65
CA GLU A 188 -20.04 -19.03 -19.24
C GLU A 188 -19.08 -19.57 -18.16
N LEU A 189 -18.67 -18.71 -17.21
CA LEU A 189 -17.83 -19.13 -16.09
C LEU A 189 -18.54 -20.12 -15.16
N GLU A 190 -19.85 -19.95 -14.91
CA GLU A 190 -20.65 -20.92 -14.15
C GLU A 190 -20.60 -22.30 -14.80
N GLN A 191 -20.84 -22.36 -16.12
CA GLN A 191 -20.81 -23.61 -16.90
C GLN A 191 -19.43 -24.27 -16.84
N ARG A 192 -18.35 -23.50 -17.08
CA ARG A 192 -16.96 -23.99 -17.00
C ARG A 192 -16.61 -24.56 -15.61
N LEU A 193 -17.06 -23.92 -14.53
CA LEU A 193 -16.85 -24.43 -13.16
C LEU A 193 -17.62 -25.73 -12.91
N LEU A 194 -18.85 -25.84 -13.40
CA LEU A 194 -19.64 -27.06 -13.29
C LEU A 194 -19.05 -28.21 -14.13
N ASP A 195 -18.54 -27.92 -15.33
CA ASP A 195 -17.91 -28.92 -16.20
C ASP A 195 -16.55 -29.40 -15.65
N LEU A 196 -15.77 -28.50 -15.04
CA LEU A 196 -14.57 -28.86 -14.29
C LEU A 196 -14.88 -29.85 -13.15
N LEU A 197 -15.97 -29.62 -12.41
CA LEU A 197 -16.39 -30.50 -11.32
C LEU A 197 -16.94 -31.84 -11.83
N ARG A 198 -17.64 -31.85 -12.98
CA ARG A 198 -18.11 -33.09 -13.66
C ARG A 198 -16.96 -33.94 -14.20
N GLY A 199 -15.94 -33.31 -14.78
CA GLY A 199 -14.73 -33.99 -15.27
C GLY A 199 -13.81 -34.46 -14.14
N GLY A 200 -13.91 -33.82 -12.97
CA GLY A 200 -13.12 -34.13 -11.78
C GLY A 200 -11.83 -33.31 -11.70
N LEU A 201 -11.42 -32.97 -10.48
CA LEU A 201 -10.30 -32.06 -10.25
C LEU A 201 -8.91 -32.66 -10.53
N ALA A 202 -8.79 -33.98 -10.72
CA ALA A 202 -7.50 -34.66 -10.89
C ALA A 202 -6.68 -34.16 -12.09
N ASP A 203 -7.36 -33.81 -13.19
CA ASP A 203 -6.70 -33.28 -14.40
C ASP A 203 -6.57 -31.75 -14.41
N ALA A 204 -7.17 -31.05 -13.44
CA ALA A 204 -7.03 -29.60 -13.30
C ALA A 204 -5.57 -29.17 -13.03
N GLY A 205 -4.79 -30.02 -12.34
CA GLY A 205 -3.35 -29.84 -12.16
C GLY A 205 -2.53 -30.13 -13.42
N ARG A 206 -3.09 -30.81 -14.43
CA ARG A 206 -2.43 -31.12 -15.72
C ARG A 206 -2.76 -30.11 -16.81
N ALA A 207 -3.90 -29.43 -16.71
CA ALA A 207 -4.35 -28.42 -17.69
C ALA A 207 -3.40 -27.21 -17.84
N GLY A 208 -2.52 -26.99 -16.85
CA GLY A 208 -1.52 -25.92 -16.86
C GLY A 208 -2.12 -24.53 -16.69
N TYR A 209 -1.25 -23.52 -16.49
CA TYR A 209 -1.68 -22.13 -16.28
C TYR A 209 -2.40 -21.49 -17.47
N GLY A 210 -2.16 -21.98 -18.71
CA GLY A 210 -2.72 -21.39 -19.92
C GLY A 210 -4.25 -21.42 -20.00
N ALA A 211 -4.89 -22.52 -19.61
CA ALA A 211 -6.35 -22.65 -19.62
C ALA A 211 -7.04 -21.71 -18.62
N TRP A 212 -6.39 -21.48 -17.46
CA TRP A 212 -6.84 -20.52 -16.46
C TRP A 212 -6.67 -19.08 -16.94
N GLU A 213 -5.53 -18.74 -17.56
CA GLU A 213 -5.32 -17.38 -18.10
C GLU A 213 -6.25 -17.07 -19.28
N GLU A 214 -6.54 -18.04 -20.17
CA GLU A 214 -7.55 -17.85 -21.23
C GLU A 214 -8.94 -17.55 -20.64
N THR A 215 -9.33 -18.30 -19.61
CA THR A 215 -10.62 -18.08 -18.92
C THR A 215 -10.63 -16.73 -18.19
N ALA A 216 -9.51 -16.31 -17.59
CA ALA A 216 -9.36 -15.02 -16.94
C ALA A 216 -9.40 -13.84 -17.93
N ALA A 217 -8.80 -14.00 -19.13
CA ALA A 217 -8.86 -13.02 -20.21
C ALA A 217 -10.30 -12.82 -20.71
N ARG A 218 -11.06 -13.91 -20.92
CA ARG A 218 -12.49 -13.85 -21.27
C ARG A 218 -13.32 -13.06 -20.25
N MET A 219 -12.99 -13.14 -18.96
CA MET A 219 -13.67 -12.33 -17.93
C MET A 219 -13.33 -10.84 -18.02
N VAL A 220 -12.11 -10.48 -18.41
CA VAL A 220 -11.73 -9.08 -18.68
C VAL A 220 -12.48 -8.55 -19.91
N ASP A 221 -12.58 -9.33 -20.99
CA ASP A 221 -13.34 -8.98 -22.20
C ASP A 221 -14.84 -8.83 -21.90
N ALA A 222 -15.39 -9.66 -21.01
CA ALA A 222 -16.75 -9.56 -20.48
C ALA A 222 -16.97 -8.37 -19.53
N GLN A 223 -15.94 -7.55 -19.26
CA GLN A 223 -15.94 -6.41 -18.33
C GLN A 223 -16.12 -6.79 -16.84
N ALA A 224 -15.77 -8.02 -16.46
CA ALA A 224 -15.77 -8.53 -15.09
C ALA A 224 -14.34 -8.87 -14.60
N PRO A 225 -13.44 -7.87 -14.49
CA PRO A 225 -12.03 -8.12 -14.16
C PRO A 225 -11.83 -8.75 -12.77
N GLY A 226 -12.74 -8.55 -11.83
CA GLY A 226 -12.68 -9.19 -10.51
C GLY A 226 -12.88 -10.71 -10.57
N LEU A 227 -13.79 -11.18 -11.43
CA LEU A 227 -13.92 -12.62 -11.73
C LEU A 227 -12.65 -13.14 -12.40
N GLY A 228 -12.06 -12.36 -13.32
CA GLY A 228 -10.79 -12.70 -13.98
C GLY A 228 -9.64 -12.90 -13.00
N SER A 229 -9.48 -12.04 -12.00
CA SER A 229 -8.46 -12.21 -10.95
C SER A 229 -8.68 -13.50 -10.14
N ARG A 230 -9.92 -13.78 -9.70
CA ARG A 230 -10.24 -15.02 -8.98
C ARG A 230 -9.97 -16.28 -9.81
N VAL A 231 -10.18 -16.25 -11.12
CA VAL A 231 -9.84 -17.36 -12.02
C VAL A 231 -8.32 -17.62 -12.07
N ARG A 232 -7.48 -16.56 -12.06
CA ARG A 232 -6.02 -16.73 -11.98
C ARG A 232 -5.57 -17.36 -10.66
N GLU A 233 -6.20 -16.96 -9.56
CA GLU A 233 -5.92 -17.51 -8.23
C GLU A 233 -6.20 -19.03 -8.18
N LEU A 234 -7.25 -19.54 -8.86
CA LEU A 234 -7.49 -20.99 -8.98
C LEU A 234 -6.32 -21.73 -9.63
N GLY A 235 -5.71 -21.16 -10.68
CA GLY A 235 -4.53 -21.73 -11.34
C GLY A 235 -3.33 -21.86 -10.39
N ALA A 236 -3.09 -20.85 -9.54
CA ALA A 236 -2.06 -20.90 -8.51
C ALA A 236 -2.38 -21.92 -7.40
N VAL A 237 -3.66 -22.10 -7.05
CA VAL A 237 -4.10 -23.09 -6.05
C VAL A 237 -3.84 -24.52 -6.53
N ALA A 238 -4.04 -24.82 -7.81
CA ALA A 238 -3.75 -26.15 -8.38
C ALA A 238 -2.25 -26.54 -8.26
N ALA A 239 -1.34 -25.55 -8.22
CA ALA A 239 0.10 -25.77 -8.03
C ALA A 239 0.57 -25.71 -6.56
N SER A 240 -0.34 -25.56 -5.59
CA SER A 240 0.00 -25.21 -4.20
C SER A 240 0.50 -26.36 -3.29
N GLY A 241 0.98 -27.48 -3.86
CA GLY A 241 1.49 -28.63 -3.09
C GLY A 241 0.41 -29.52 -2.45
N PRO A 242 0.75 -30.38 -1.47
CA PRO A 242 -0.17 -31.38 -0.91
C PRO A 242 -1.53 -30.83 -0.47
N GLY A 243 -2.60 -31.58 -0.68
CA GLY A 243 -3.98 -31.17 -0.37
C GLY A 243 -4.58 -30.12 -1.31
N TRP A 244 -3.92 -29.79 -2.45
CA TRP A 244 -4.44 -28.83 -3.42
C TRP A 244 -5.84 -29.13 -3.97
N PRO A 245 -6.32 -30.39 -4.17
CA PRO A 245 -7.65 -30.62 -4.74
C PRO A 245 -8.78 -30.11 -3.85
N GLY A 246 -8.64 -30.27 -2.52
CA GLY A 246 -9.60 -29.75 -1.55
C GLY A 246 -9.59 -28.23 -1.48
N ARG A 247 -8.41 -27.60 -1.57
CA ARG A 247 -8.29 -26.13 -1.68
C ARG A 247 -8.92 -25.61 -2.97
N LEU A 248 -8.62 -26.24 -4.11
CA LEU A 248 -9.18 -25.87 -5.41
C LEU A 248 -10.71 -25.99 -5.40
N LEU A 249 -11.26 -27.06 -4.82
CA LEU A 249 -12.71 -27.23 -4.66
C LEU A 249 -13.34 -26.08 -3.86
N ALA A 250 -12.74 -25.69 -2.73
CA ALA A 250 -13.24 -24.62 -1.89
C ALA A 250 -13.22 -23.26 -2.62
N GLU A 251 -12.12 -22.93 -3.30
CA GLU A 251 -11.97 -21.67 -4.04
C GLU A 251 -12.89 -21.64 -5.29
N CYS A 252 -13.08 -22.78 -5.97
CA CYS A 252 -14.08 -22.94 -7.04
C CYS A 252 -15.51 -22.75 -6.50
N ALA A 253 -15.83 -23.28 -5.31
CA ALA A 253 -17.14 -23.11 -4.69
C ALA A 253 -17.41 -21.64 -4.30
N LEU A 254 -16.41 -20.94 -3.76
CA LEU A 254 -16.49 -19.50 -3.49
C LEU A 254 -16.67 -18.68 -4.77
N LEU A 255 -15.94 -18.99 -5.85
CA LEU A 255 -16.10 -18.32 -7.13
C LEU A 255 -17.48 -18.60 -7.75
N HIS A 256 -17.95 -19.84 -7.70
CA HIS A 256 -19.30 -20.20 -8.13
C HIS A 256 -20.35 -19.42 -7.33
N LEU A 257 -20.22 -19.34 -5.99
CA LEU A 257 -21.11 -18.55 -5.13
C LEU A 257 -21.13 -17.07 -5.55
N LEU A 258 -19.98 -16.48 -5.88
CA LEU A 258 -19.89 -15.08 -6.36
C LEU A 258 -20.60 -14.90 -7.72
N VAL A 259 -20.40 -15.84 -8.65
CA VAL A 259 -21.09 -15.86 -9.94
C VAL A 259 -22.61 -15.97 -9.76
N ARG A 260 -23.08 -16.89 -8.91
CA ARG A 260 -24.51 -17.05 -8.57
C ARG A 260 -25.09 -15.78 -7.96
N ALA A 261 -24.38 -15.16 -7.02
CA ALA A 261 -24.78 -13.91 -6.38
C ALA A 261 -24.84 -12.75 -7.39
N PHE A 262 -23.90 -12.71 -8.36
CA PHE A 262 -23.91 -11.71 -9.42
C PHE A 262 -25.09 -11.88 -10.39
N LEU A 263 -25.36 -13.10 -10.84
CA LEU A 263 -26.51 -13.42 -11.71
C LEU A 263 -27.86 -13.21 -10.99
N GLY A 264 -27.89 -13.37 -9.67
CA GLY A 264 -29.07 -13.13 -8.81
C GLY A 264 -29.15 -11.74 -8.18
N LEU A 265 -28.38 -10.74 -8.66
CA LEU A 265 -28.19 -9.43 -7.99
C LEU A 265 -29.48 -8.74 -7.52
N SER A 266 -30.56 -8.81 -8.31
CA SER A 266 -31.84 -8.14 -8.01
C SER A 266 -32.62 -8.74 -6.83
N ALA A 267 -32.25 -9.93 -6.36
CA ALA A 267 -32.85 -10.59 -5.20
C ALA A 267 -32.04 -10.38 -3.91
N LEU A 268 -30.86 -9.75 -3.98
CA LEU A 268 -29.99 -9.54 -2.83
C LEU A 268 -30.34 -8.23 -2.09
N PRO A 269 -30.16 -8.18 -0.75
CA PRO A 269 -30.16 -6.90 -0.02
C PRO A 269 -29.11 -5.95 -0.58
N GLU A 270 -29.47 -4.68 -0.77
CA GLU A 270 -28.62 -3.70 -1.48
C GLU A 270 -27.17 -3.55 -0.95
N PRO A 271 -26.89 -3.64 0.37
CA PRO A 271 -25.51 -3.64 0.87
C PRO A 271 -24.68 -4.84 0.37
N LEU A 272 -25.29 -6.03 0.31
CA LEU A 272 -24.65 -7.24 -0.23
C LEU A 272 -24.56 -7.18 -1.76
N ALA A 273 -25.60 -6.68 -2.44
CA ALA A 273 -25.56 -6.43 -3.88
C ALA A 273 -24.40 -5.49 -4.25
N THR A 274 -24.15 -4.46 -3.45
CA THR A 274 -22.99 -3.56 -3.60
C THR A 274 -21.65 -4.27 -3.38
N THR A 275 -21.53 -5.10 -2.33
CA THR A 275 -20.34 -5.96 -2.13
C THR A 275 -20.08 -6.85 -3.35
N VAL A 276 -21.10 -7.51 -3.89
CA VAL A 276 -21.01 -8.38 -5.08
C VAL A 276 -20.57 -7.59 -6.31
N ARG A 277 -21.18 -6.42 -6.58
CA ARG A 277 -20.78 -5.52 -7.67
C ARG A 277 -19.30 -5.12 -7.57
N SER A 278 -18.84 -4.75 -6.37
CA SER A 278 -17.44 -4.42 -6.12
C SER A 278 -16.51 -5.60 -6.40
N ARG A 279 -16.86 -6.81 -5.91
CA ARG A 279 -16.06 -8.04 -6.07
C ARG A 279 -15.94 -8.53 -7.51
N VAL A 280 -16.93 -8.30 -8.38
CA VAL A 280 -16.82 -8.61 -9.82
C VAL A 280 -16.05 -7.55 -10.63
N GLY A 281 -15.78 -6.38 -10.04
CA GLY A 281 -14.99 -5.30 -10.65
C GLY A 281 -15.73 -4.01 -10.96
N VAL A 282 -16.95 -3.81 -10.47
CA VAL A 282 -17.65 -2.51 -10.57
C VAL A 282 -17.19 -1.60 -9.42
N SER A 283 -16.25 -0.70 -9.70
CA SER A 283 -15.74 0.27 -8.72
C SER A 283 -16.48 1.61 -8.76
N VAL A 284 -16.67 2.21 -7.58
CA VAL A 284 -16.95 3.64 -7.40
C VAL A 284 -15.61 4.41 -7.48
N ARG A 285 -15.58 5.64 -7.98
CA ARG A 285 -14.33 6.44 -7.97
C ARG A 285 -14.10 7.06 -6.59
N ALA A 286 -12.84 7.14 -6.17
CA ALA A 286 -12.47 7.78 -4.91
C ALA A 286 -12.90 9.25 -4.85
N ALA A 287 -12.78 9.98 -5.96
CA ALA A 287 -13.19 11.38 -6.07
C ALA A 287 -14.71 11.57 -5.91
N GLU A 288 -15.54 10.71 -6.53
CA GLU A 288 -17.00 10.71 -6.35
C GLU A 288 -17.39 10.44 -4.90
N LEU A 289 -16.72 9.45 -4.28
CA LEU A 289 -16.96 9.04 -2.91
C LEU A 289 -16.59 10.13 -1.88
N LEU A 290 -15.51 10.88 -2.12
CA LEU A 290 -15.08 11.99 -1.27
C LEU A 290 -15.90 13.26 -1.48
N ALA A 291 -16.44 13.47 -2.70
CA ALA A 291 -17.31 14.60 -3.01
C ALA A 291 -18.77 14.41 -2.52
N ALA A 292 -19.15 13.18 -2.15
CA ALA A 292 -20.49 12.88 -1.67
C ALA A 292 -20.74 13.49 -0.28
N GLU A 293 -21.80 14.30 -0.17
CA GLU A 293 -22.15 15.02 1.06
C GLU A 293 -22.37 14.06 2.24
N GLY A 294 -21.66 14.30 3.34
CA GLY A 294 -21.72 13.48 4.57
C GLY A 294 -21.05 12.10 4.48
N ALA A 295 -20.43 11.72 3.35
CA ALA A 295 -19.74 10.43 3.22
C ALA A 295 -18.35 10.41 3.90
N ALA A 296 -17.69 11.56 3.95
CA ALA A 296 -16.38 11.75 4.55
C ALA A 296 -16.46 11.96 6.07
N VAL A 297 -15.71 11.15 6.83
CA VAL A 297 -15.59 11.25 8.29
C VAL A 297 -14.20 11.77 8.65
N ARG A 298 -14.13 12.94 9.28
CA ARG A 298 -12.91 13.47 9.91
C ARG A 298 -12.71 12.80 11.28
N ASP A 299 -11.54 12.22 11.48
CA ASP A 299 -11.11 11.63 12.76
C ASP A 299 -9.57 11.71 12.84
N ARG A 300 -9.00 11.38 14.01
CA ARG A 300 -7.57 11.08 14.13
C ARG A 300 -7.38 9.58 13.90
N TRP A 301 -6.75 9.22 12.79
CA TRP A 301 -6.60 7.84 12.34
C TRP A 301 -5.23 7.28 12.72
N LEU A 302 -5.21 6.36 13.68
CA LEU A 302 -4.01 5.59 14.03
C LEU A 302 -3.70 4.58 12.94
N VAL A 303 -2.48 4.61 12.39
CA VAL A 303 -1.97 3.60 11.46
C VAL A 303 -1.60 2.34 12.24
N LEU A 304 -2.42 1.30 12.08
CA LEU A 304 -2.26 0.02 12.79
C LEU A 304 -1.20 -0.89 12.15
N GLY A 305 -0.99 -0.77 10.84
CA GLY A 305 -0.01 -1.56 10.12
C GLY A 305 -0.11 -1.38 8.60
N SER A 306 0.84 -1.96 7.87
CA SER A 306 0.84 -1.99 6.41
C SER A 306 1.48 -3.27 5.87
N SER A 307 1.00 -3.76 4.72
CA SER A 307 1.62 -4.88 4.01
C SER A 307 1.67 -4.60 2.50
N ASP A 308 2.78 -4.95 1.87
CA ASP A 308 2.93 -4.87 0.42
C ASP A 308 2.89 -6.28 -0.18
N SER A 309 2.01 -6.50 -1.15
CA SER A 309 2.04 -7.68 -2.03
C SER A 309 2.58 -7.29 -3.41
N VAL A 310 3.35 -8.18 -4.03
CA VAL A 310 3.90 -7.99 -5.38
C VAL A 310 3.35 -9.08 -6.28
N ASP A 311 2.75 -8.66 -7.38
CA ASP A 311 2.36 -9.49 -8.53
C ASP A 311 3.18 -9.04 -9.76
N ASP A 312 3.21 -9.85 -10.83
CA ASP A 312 4.07 -9.65 -12.02
C ASP A 312 3.90 -8.28 -12.68
N ARG A 313 2.75 -7.62 -12.47
CA ARG A 313 2.37 -6.35 -13.10
C ARG A 313 2.22 -5.19 -12.12
N LEU A 314 2.09 -5.46 -10.81
CA LEU A 314 1.64 -4.48 -9.82
C LEU A 314 2.12 -4.80 -8.40
N THR A 315 2.59 -3.78 -7.68
CA THR A 315 2.74 -3.81 -6.22
C THR A 315 1.48 -3.22 -5.58
N THR A 316 0.82 -3.94 -4.68
CA THR A 316 -0.32 -3.43 -3.92
C THR A 316 0.07 -3.22 -2.47
N ARG A 317 -0.11 -2.01 -1.94
CA ARG A 317 0.01 -1.71 -0.51
C ARG A 317 -1.37 -1.71 0.13
N ARG A 318 -1.51 -2.45 1.22
CA ARG A 318 -2.62 -2.36 2.18
C ARG A 318 -2.13 -1.55 3.37
N VAL A 319 -2.87 -0.54 3.80
CA VAL A 319 -2.64 0.16 5.07
C VAL A 319 -3.92 0.12 5.88
N TRP A 320 -3.85 -0.39 7.11
CA TRP A 320 -4.98 -0.43 8.01
C TRP A 320 -4.87 0.70 9.02
N LEU A 321 -5.97 1.40 9.23
CA LEU A 321 -6.08 2.49 10.17
C LEU A 321 -7.31 2.31 11.06
N ARG A 322 -7.28 2.91 12.24
CA ARG A 322 -8.43 3.00 13.13
C ARG A 322 -8.65 4.42 13.60
N GLY A 323 -9.87 4.92 13.45
CA GLY A 323 -10.28 6.20 13.99
C GLY A 323 -10.28 6.14 15.51
N GLU A 324 -9.60 7.07 16.17
CA GLU A 324 -9.48 7.10 17.62
C GLU A 324 -10.78 7.58 18.29
N GLY A 325 -11.45 8.59 17.71
CA GLY A 325 -12.74 9.07 18.21
C GLY A 325 -13.91 8.17 17.82
N THR A 326 -13.91 7.63 16.61
CA THR A 326 -15.02 6.81 16.09
C THR A 326 -14.85 5.30 16.32
N GLY A 327 -13.65 4.84 16.65
CA GLY A 327 -13.31 3.42 16.77
C GLY A 327 -13.35 2.63 15.46
N ARG A 328 -13.71 3.25 14.32
CA ARG A 328 -13.93 2.59 13.03
C ARG A 328 -12.63 2.13 12.40
N MET A 329 -12.63 0.94 11.81
CA MET A 329 -11.55 0.46 10.96
C MET A 329 -11.63 1.07 9.55
N ALA A 330 -10.48 1.26 8.92
CA ALA A 330 -10.34 1.67 7.53
C ALA A 330 -9.18 0.90 6.87
N LEU A 331 -9.38 0.46 5.63
CA LEU A 331 -8.36 -0.13 4.77
C LEU A 331 -8.12 0.77 3.56
N LEU A 332 -6.95 1.38 3.49
CA LEU A 332 -6.47 2.08 2.30
C LEU A 332 -5.74 1.10 1.39
N LEU A 333 -6.00 1.20 0.09
CA LEU A 333 -5.29 0.45 -0.96
C LEU A 333 -4.56 1.45 -1.84
N ASP A 334 -3.26 1.23 -2.05
CA ASP A 334 -2.45 1.99 -2.99
C ASP A 334 -1.67 1.05 -3.92
N PHE A 335 -1.35 1.52 -5.12
CA PHE A 335 -0.90 0.69 -6.23
C PHE A 335 0.33 1.29 -6.94
N GLY A 336 1.44 0.55 -6.91
CA GLY A 336 2.66 0.86 -7.65
C GLY A 336 2.80 -0.04 -8.88
N ALA A 337 3.25 0.52 -10.01
CA ALA A 337 3.58 -0.29 -11.19
C ALA A 337 4.66 -1.33 -10.88
N ALA A 338 4.72 -2.44 -11.63
CA ALA A 338 5.67 -3.55 -11.45
C ALA A 338 7.07 -3.11 -10.98
N GLY A 339 7.49 -3.62 -9.81
CA GLY A 339 8.79 -3.34 -9.20
C GLY A 339 8.96 -1.95 -8.58
N ARG A 340 7.94 -1.08 -8.60
CA ARG A 340 7.91 0.19 -7.87
C ARG A 340 7.06 0.06 -6.61
N ALA A 341 7.50 0.71 -5.54
CA ALA A 341 6.69 0.83 -4.33
C ALA A 341 5.50 1.78 -4.57
N PRO A 342 4.34 1.53 -3.94
CA PRO A 342 3.22 2.48 -3.91
C PRO A 342 3.62 3.79 -3.21
N GLU A 343 3.00 4.90 -3.62
CA GLU A 343 3.39 6.25 -3.22
C GLU A 343 2.91 6.63 -1.80
N LEU A 344 1.77 6.09 -1.38
CA LEU A 344 1.18 6.35 -0.07
C LEU A 344 2.08 5.78 1.03
N SER A 345 2.74 6.68 1.75
CA SER A 345 3.58 6.38 2.89
C SER A 345 2.91 6.87 4.17
N LEU A 346 2.38 5.92 4.94
CA LEU A 346 1.78 6.13 6.25
C LEU A 346 2.48 5.16 7.22
N PRO A 347 3.50 5.60 7.96
CA PRO A 347 4.22 4.75 8.90
C PRO A 347 3.32 4.22 10.02
N THR A 348 3.44 2.93 10.33
CA THR A 348 2.81 2.27 11.47
C THR A 348 3.08 3.00 12.78
N GLY A 349 2.08 3.07 13.66
CA GLY A 349 2.19 3.72 14.97
C GLY A 349 2.02 5.24 14.94
N LEU A 350 1.87 5.86 13.76
CA LEU A 350 1.53 7.28 13.68
C LEU A 350 0.02 7.49 13.60
N SER A 351 -0.45 8.59 14.18
CA SER A 351 -1.82 9.06 14.13
C SER A 351 -1.92 10.29 13.21
N VAL A 352 -2.82 10.22 12.22
CA VAL A 352 -3.01 11.23 11.17
C VAL A 352 -4.42 11.81 11.25
N GLU A 353 -4.54 13.13 11.38
CA GLU A 353 -5.86 13.79 11.30
C GLU A 353 -6.28 13.93 9.84
N ALA A 354 -7.34 13.23 9.45
CA ALA A 354 -7.74 13.09 8.06
C ALA A 354 -9.23 12.85 7.90
N GLU A 355 -9.74 13.18 6.71
CA GLU A 355 -11.02 12.68 6.22
C GLU A 355 -10.88 11.29 5.61
N MET A 356 -11.86 10.44 5.88
CA MET A 356 -11.99 9.11 5.29
C MET A 356 -13.43 8.87 4.83
N ALA A 357 -13.61 8.49 3.58
CA ALA A 357 -14.91 8.05 3.06
C ALA A 357 -14.86 6.55 2.76
N HIS A 358 -15.74 5.76 3.39
CA HIS A 358 -15.77 4.30 3.21
C HIS A 358 -16.52 3.91 1.95
N TYR A 359 -15.96 2.99 1.17
CA TYR A 359 -16.65 2.42 0.02
C TYR A 359 -17.89 1.64 0.50
N PRO A 360 -19.05 1.83 -0.15
CA PRO A 360 -20.29 1.18 0.26
C PRO A 360 -20.21 -0.34 0.08
N GLY A 361 -20.95 -1.06 0.91
CA GLY A 361 -20.98 -2.52 0.97
C GLY A 361 -21.59 -3.00 2.29
N VAL A 362 -21.72 -4.31 2.46
CA VAL A 362 -22.34 -4.92 3.65
C VAL A 362 -21.55 -4.67 4.96
N ARG A 363 -20.22 -4.64 4.87
CA ARG A 363 -19.29 -4.29 5.97
C ARG A 363 -18.25 -3.30 5.42
N PRO A 364 -18.53 -1.97 5.40
CA PRO A 364 -17.63 -0.97 4.82
C PRO A 364 -16.29 -0.86 5.54
N LEU A 365 -15.25 -1.50 4.98
CA LEU A 365 -13.88 -1.47 5.50
C LEU A 365 -12.92 -0.68 4.59
N ARG A 366 -12.97 -0.91 3.26
CA ARG A 366 -12.15 -0.15 2.31
C ARG A 366 -12.55 1.33 2.37
N ALA A 367 -11.57 2.23 2.36
CA ALA A 367 -11.80 3.68 2.38
C ALA A 367 -10.97 4.42 1.32
N ALA A 368 -11.40 5.64 1.00
CA ALA A 368 -10.62 6.65 0.30
C ALA A 368 -10.14 7.69 1.32
N LEU A 369 -8.86 8.06 1.24
CA LEU A 369 -8.25 9.11 2.06
C LEU A 369 -8.53 10.48 1.42
N GLY A 370 -9.16 11.38 2.19
CA GLY A 370 -9.46 12.75 1.79
C GLY A 370 -8.40 13.76 2.24
N GLU A 371 -8.84 14.97 2.62
CA GLU A 371 -7.94 16.00 3.13
C GLU A 371 -7.28 15.56 4.45
N ARG A 372 -6.05 16.04 4.69
CA ARG A 372 -5.32 15.86 5.95
C ARG A 372 -5.00 17.20 6.57
N PHE A 373 -5.38 17.36 7.83
CA PHE A 373 -5.41 18.65 8.50
C PHE A 373 -4.16 18.93 9.35
N ALA A 374 -3.41 17.88 9.70
CA ALA A 374 -2.23 17.97 10.56
C ALA A 374 -1.09 17.07 10.07
N GLN A 375 0.13 17.34 10.55
CA GLN A 375 1.24 16.40 10.40
C GLN A 375 0.98 15.13 11.23
N PRO A 376 1.41 13.94 10.76
CA PRO A 376 1.37 12.72 11.56
C PRO A 376 2.08 12.90 12.91
N THR A 377 1.45 12.42 13.98
CA THR A 377 1.98 12.44 15.35
C THR A 377 2.17 11.01 15.86
N ALA A 378 2.93 10.80 16.94
CA ALA A 378 2.97 9.48 17.59
C ALA A 378 1.56 9.10 18.09
N GLY A 379 1.14 7.89 17.76
CA GLY A 379 -0.11 7.29 18.21
C GLY A 379 0.05 6.51 19.51
N GLY A 380 -1.07 6.24 20.18
CA GLY A 380 -1.08 5.40 21.38
C GLY A 380 -1.22 3.90 21.08
N VAL A 381 -1.27 3.09 22.14
CA VAL A 381 -1.73 1.70 22.05
C VAL A 381 -3.24 1.69 21.75
N PRO A 382 -3.71 1.06 20.67
CA PRO A 382 -5.13 0.96 20.39
C PRO A 382 -5.81 0.03 21.41
N PRO A 383 -7.02 0.35 21.90
CA PRO A 383 -7.80 -0.61 22.68
C PRO A 383 -8.13 -1.83 21.80
N GLY A 384 -7.79 -3.00 22.30
CA GLY A 384 -8.01 -4.29 21.65
C GLY A 384 -9.17 -5.08 22.27
N THR A 385 -9.21 -6.37 21.93
CA THR A 385 -10.15 -7.35 22.49
C THR A 385 -9.46 -8.70 22.71
N GLY A 386 -10.05 -9.57 23.54
CA GLY A 386 -9.61 -10.96 23.67
C GLY A 386 -9.93 -11.80 22.44
N VAL A 387 -9.44 -13.04 22.41
CA VAL A 387 -9.51 -13.91 21.22
C VAL A 387 -10.96 -14.31 20.88
N GLY A 388 -11.79 -14.59 21.89
CA GLY A 388 -13.18 -15.00 21.69
C GLY A 388 -14.04 -13.96 20.95
N PRO A 389 -14.16 -12.71 21.43
CA PRO A 389 -14.93 -11.67 20.74
C PRO A 389 -14.34 -11.27 19.38
N ALA A 390 -13.03 -11.37 19.19
CA ALA A 390 -12.39 -11.21 17.87
C ALA A 390 -12.89 -12.26 16.86
N LEU A 391 -12.94 -13.53 17.26
CA LEU A 391 -13.46 -14.62 16.41
C LEU A 391 -14.96 -14.47 16.15
N ALA A 392 -15.75 -14.03 17.14
CA ALA A 392 -17.16 -13.72 16.93
C ALA A 392 -17.35 -12.59 15.90
N THR A 393 -16.57 -11.52 16.01
CA THR A 393 -16.58 -10.39 15.05
C THR A 393 -16.20 -10.83 13.65
N TYR A 394 -15.18 -11.70 13.51
CA TYR A 394 -14.81 -12.31 12.23
C TYR A 394 -15.93 -13.20 11.67
N GLY A 395 -16.57 -14.02 12.51
CA GLY A 395 -17.70 -14.87 12.11
C GLY A 395 -18.91 -14.08 11.62
N GLU A 396 -19.23 -12.95 12.25
CA GLU A 396 -20.24 -12.02 11.74
C GLU A 396 -19.84 -11.40 10.39
N ALA A 397 -18.60 -10.93 10.26
CA ALA A 397 -18.12 -10.35 9.01
C ALA A 397 -18.18 -11.37 7.87
N LEU A 398 -17.80 -12.63 8.12
CA LEU A 398 -17.85 -13.74 7.16
C LEU A 398 -19.28 -14.17 6.82
N ARG A 399 -20.22 -14.10 7.77
CA ARG A 399 -21.65 -14.32 7.50
C ARG A 399 -22.20 -13.27 6.52
N ASP A 400 -21.77 -12.03 6.71
CA ASP A 400 -22.28 -10.88 5.95
C ASP A 400 -21.59 -10.75 4.58
N ASP A 401 -20.29 -11.10 4.47
CA ASP A 401 -19.51 -11.23 3.23
C ASP A 401 -18.75 -12.58 3.21
N PRO A 402 -19.32 -13.63 2.57
CA PRO A 402 -18.74 -14.98 2.53
C PRO A 402 -17.38 -15.12 1.83
N TRP A 403 -16.91 -14.07 1.15
CA TRP A 403 -15.69 -14.10 0.36
C TRP A 403 -14.55 -13.28 1.01
N LEU A 404 -14.64 -13.00 2.32
CA LEU A 404 -13.56 -12.34 3.08
C LEU A 404 -12.37 -13.27 3.31
N ASP A 405 -11.20 -12.88 2.82
CA ASP A 405 -9.93 -13.57 3.13
C ASP A 405 -9.56 -13.42 4.62
N GLY A 406 -9.85 -12.25 5.21
CA GLY A 406 -9.69 -11.97 6.64
C GLY A 406 -10.34 -10.65 7.07
N TRP A 407 -10.34 -10.40 8.38
CA TRP A 407 -10.91 -9.22 9.02
C TRP A 407 -9.90 -8.58 10.00
N PRO A 408 -9.68 -7.25 9.98
CA PRO A 408 -8.71 -6.58 10.83
C PRO A 408 -9.15 -6.55 12.30
N VAL A 409 -8.25 -6.97 13.19
CA VAL A 409 -8.47 -7.06 14.63
C VAL A 409 -7.25 -6.55 15.39
N VAL A 410 -7.49 -5.81 16.47
CA VAL A 410 -6.49 -5.55 17.52
C VAL A 410 -6.79 -6.53 18.65
N LEU A 411 -5.91 -7.52 18.84
CA LEU A 411 -5.92 -8.40 19.99
C LEU A 411 -5.16 -7.73 21.14
N SER A 412 -5.70 -7.81 22.35
CA SER A 412 -5.04 -7.33 23.58
C SER A 412 -4.95 -8.47 24.58
N GLY A 413 -3.85 -8.56 25.31
CA GLY A 413 -3.69 -9.61 26.31
C GLY A 413 -3.34 -10.98 25.73
N VAL A 414 -2.67 -11.04 24.57
CA VAL A 414 -2.29 -12.31 23.94
C VAL A 414 -0.80 -12.63 24.14
N VAL A 415 -0.48 -13.89 24.38
CA VAL A 415 0.89 -14.41 24.52
C VAL A 415 1.25 -15.18 23.24
N PRO A 416 2.34 -14.81 22.53
CA PRO A 416 2.82 -15.60 21.41
C PRO A 416 3.46 -16.90 21.92
N ILE A 417 3.04 -18.02 21.33
CA ILE A 417 3.60 -19.36 21.59
C ILE A 417 4.30 -19.83 20.30
N PRO A 418 5.58 -20.22 20.36
CA PRO A 418 6.28 -20.70 19.18
C PRO A 418 5.83 -22.14 18.89
N GLY A 419 5.64 -22.45 17.61
CA GLY A 419 5.39 -23.83 17.19
C GLY A 419 6.62 -24.72 17.38
N GLU A 420 6.41 -26.04 17.46
CA GLU A 420 7.52 -27.00 17.40
C GLU A 420 8.17 -26.94 16.01
N ALA A 421 9.51 -26.96 15.98
CA ALA A 421 10.26 -26.80 14.74
C ALA A 421 10.43 -28.14 14.00
N GLY A 422 9.66 -28.36 12.93
CA GLY A 422 9.87 -29.48 12.02
C GLY A 422 8.73 -29.68 11.00
N PRO A 423 8.96 -30.41 9.89
CA PRO A 423 7.90 -30.72 8.93
C PRO A 423 6.72 -31.46 9.57
N GLU A 424 7.03 -32.44 10.42
CA GLU A 424 6.06 -33.28 11.14
C GLU A 424 5.21 -32.44 12.11
N ALA A 425 5.81 -31.49 12.83
CA ALA A 425 5.10 -30.54 13.69
C ALA A 425 4.14 -29.61 12.90
N LEU A 426 4.55 -29.14 11.72
CA LEU A 426 3.67 -28.37 10.82
C LEU A 426 2.55 -29.21 10.18
N GLU A 427 2.70 -30.53 10.07
CA GLU A 427 1.62 -31.42 9.63
C GLU A 427 0.68 -31.79 10.78
N ALA A 428 1.19 -31.96 12.00
CA ALA A 428 0.41 -32.17 13.22
C ALA A 428 -0.31 -30.90 13.75
N GLY A 429 -0.04 -29.73 13.17
CA GLY A 429 -0.71 -28.47 13.52
C GLY A 429 -0.04 -27.67 14.64
N HIS A 430 1.15 -28.08 15.09
CA HIS A 430 1.96 -27.41 16.13
C HIS A 430 2.74 -26.20 15.57
N GLY A 431 2.06 -25.36 14.78
CA GLY A 431 2.61 -24.09 14.29
C GLY A 431 2.58 -22.99 15.35
N TRP A 432 3.03 -21.79 14.98
CA TRP A 432 2.91 -20.60 15.83
C TRP A 432 1.46 -20.32 16.24
N GLN A 433 1.27 -19.85 17.47
CA GLN A 433 -0.04 -19.60 18.08
C GLN A 433 -0.02 -18.29 18.88
N LEU A 434 -1.20 -17.70 19.09
CA LEU A 434 -1.44 -16.65 20.08
C LEU A 434 -2.44 -17.20 21.10
N ALA A 435 -2.03 -17.36 22.35
CA ALA A 435 -2.92 -17.73 23.45
C ALA A 435 -3.51 -16.47 24.09
N ASP A 436 -4.78 -16.52 24.48
CA ASP A 436 -5.39 -15.52 25.36
C ASP A 436 -4.78 -15.66 26.77
N ALA A 437 -4.33 -14.57 27.39
CA ALA A 437 -3.68 -14.62 28.70
C ALA A 437 -4.68 -14.80 29.85
N GLU A 438 -5.96 -14.46 29.62
CA GLU A 438 -7.02 -14.50 30.64
C GLU A 438 -8.09 -15.58 30.35
N GLY A 439 -7.94 -16.37 29.27
CA GLY A 439 -8.91 -17.39 28.89
C GLY A 439 -8.32 -18.58 28.12
N ASP A 440 -9.15 -19.62 27.92
CA ASP A 440 -8.73 -20.90 27.35
C ASP A 440 -8.63 -20.91 25.81
N ALA A 441 -8.59 -19.74 25.17
CA ALA A 441 -8.64 -19.60 23.73
C ALA A 441 -7.23 -19.51 23.10
N VAL A 442 -6.98 -20.30 22.07
CA VAL A 442 -5.72 -20.27 21.30
C VAL A 442 -6.01 -20.06 19.83
N LEU A 443 -5.35 -19.08 19.23
CA LEU A 443 -5.52 -18.68 17.83
C LEU A 443 -4.28 -19.09 17.02
N PRO A 444 -4.39 -20.04 16.07
CA PRO A 444 -3.25 -20.41 15.23
C PRO A 444 -2.85 -19.27 14.29
N VAL A 445 -1.55 -19.09 14.09
CA VAL A 445 -0.99 -18.14 13.10
C VAL A 445 -1.02 -18.78 11.70
N ASP A 446 -1.45 -18.03 10.69
CA ASP A 446 -1.53 -18.51 9.29
C ASP A 446 -0.19 -19.12 8.86
N ARG A 447 -0.24 -20.32 8.29
CA ARG A 447 0.93 -21.08 7.80
C ARG A 447 1.82 -20.26 6.85
N ARG A 448 1.25 -19.33 6.09
CA ARG A 448 1.98 -18.38 5.21
C ARG A 448 2.84 -17.38 5.99
N ALA A 449 2.40 -17.00 7.19
CA ALA A 449 3.10 -16.09 8.08
C ALA A 449 4.14 -16.80 8.98
N GLN A 450 4.07 -18.13 9.15
CA GLN A 450 4.99 -18.88 10.04
C GLN A 450 6.48 -18.75 9.69
N GLY A 451 6.80 -18.47 8.43
CA GLY A 451 8.17 -18.16 7.99
C GLY A 451 8.61 -16.70 8.18
N ASN A 452 7.75 -15.81 8.67
CA ASN A 452 8.07 -14.39 8.85
C ASN A 452 9.00 -14.20 10.07
N PRO A 453 10.21 -13.61 9.90
CA PRO A 453 11.07 -13.21 11.02
C PRO A 453 10.37 -12.30 12.05
N GLY A 454 9.31 -11.60 11.67
CA GLY A 454 8.43 -10.83 12.54
C GLY A 454 7.85 -11.61 13.73
N LEU A 455 7.65 -12.94 13.62
CA LEU A 455 7.16 -13.75 14.74
C LEU A 455 8.19 -13.87 15.87
N TRP A 456 9.48 -13.96 15.53
CA TRP A 456 10.56 -13.89 16.52
C TRP A 456 10.68 -12.50 17.12
N ARG A 457 10.38 -11.44 16.36
CA ARG A 457 10.30 -10.08 16.90
C ARG A 457 9.13 -9.94 17.89
N LEU A 458 7.95 -10.45 17.54
CA LEU A 458 6.78 -10.50 18.42
C LEU A 458 7.10 -11.23 19.74
N MET A 459 7.78 -12.37 19.69
CA MET A 459 8.28 -13.08 20.88
C MET A 459 9.23 -12.21 21.71
N SER A 460 10.18 -11.52 21.08
CA SER A 460 11.12 -10.64 21.80
C SER A 460 10.46 -9.40 22.42
N ILE A 461 9.34 -8.94 21.88
CA ILE A 461 8.55 -7.83 22.44
C ILE A 461 7.69 -8.31 23.61
N SER A 462 7.15 -9.53 23.54
CA SER A 462 6.29 -10.07 24.58
C SER A 462 7.06 -10.46 25.85
N CYS A 463 8.33 -10.87 25.70
CA CYS A 463 9.14 -11.46 26.78
C CYS A 463 8.44 -12.65 27.48
N GLY A 464 7.54 -13.34 26.77
CA GLY A 464 6.67 -14.41 27.31
C GLY A 464 5.43 -13.92 28.07
N GLY A 465 5.21 -12.61 28.18
CA GLY A 465 4.03 -11.99 28.75
C GLY A 465 2.95 -11.59 27.72
N PRO A 466 1.80 -11.08 28.18
CA PRO A 466 0.74 -10.58 27.32
C PRO A 466 1.16 -9.32 26.55
N VAL A 467 0.79 -9.25 25.27
CA VAL A 467 1.09 -8.12 24.37
C VAL A 467 -0.16 -7.73 23.55
N THR A 468 -0.21 -6.48 23.07
CA THR A 468 -1.23 -6.01 22.12
C THR A 468 -0.74 -6.19 20.69
N VAL A 469 -1.51 -6.87 19.85
CA VAL A 469 -1.13 -7.24 18.47
C VAL A 469 -2.24 -6.87 17.49
N PHE A 470 -1.90 -6.12 16.46
CA PHE A 470 -2.76 -5.92 15.29
C PHE A 470 -2.46 -6.95 14.21
N GLY A 471 -3.51 -7.45 13.57
CA GLY A 471 -3.42 -8.38 12.45
C GLY A 471 -4.77 -8.63 11.79
N GLU A 472 -4.81 -9.61 10.88
CA GLU A 472 -6.05 -10.07 10.25
C GLU A 472 -6.43 -11.47 10.72
N CYS A 473 -7.64 -11.62 11.26
CA CYS A 473 -8.27 -12.92 11.51
C CYS A 473 -8.82 -13.46 10.19
N GLY A 474 -8.32 -14.61 9.71
CA GLY A 474 -8.81 -15.26 8.50
C GLY A 474 -9.09 -16.75 8.71
N HIS A 475 -9.69 -17.38 7.71
CA HIS A 475 -10.10 -18.79 7.73
C HIS A 475 -8.91 -19.79 7.84
N ARG A 476 -7.67 -19.30 7.74
CA ARG A 476 -6.42 -20.08 7.84
C ARG A 476 -5.65 -19.83 9.14
N GLY A 477 -6.18 -18.96 10.01
CA GLY A 477 -5.50 -18.45 11.20
C GLY A 477 -5.35 -16.93 11.18
N PHE A 478 -4.62 -16.42 12.17
CA PHE A 478 -4.31 -15.00 12.32
C PHE A 478 -3.01 -14.63 11.59
N THR A 479 -2.99 -13.50 10.90
CA THR A 479 -1.77 -12.92 10.34
C THR A 479 -1.38 -11.70 11.19
N PRO A 480 -0.42 -11.81 12.13
CA PRO A 480 0.04 -10.68 12.92
C PRO A 480 0.88 -9.74 12.06
N LEU A 481 0.63 -8.44 12.18
CA LEU A 481 1.25 -7.38 11.35
C LEU A 481 2.01 -6.35 12.17
N THR A 482 1.59 -6.08 13.41
CA THR A 482 2.20 -5.07 14.28
C THR A 482 1.93 -5.42 15.74
N ALA A 483 2.91 -5.22 16.62
CA ALA A 483 2.76 -5.38 18.06
C ALA A 483 3.16 -4.09 18.79
N TRP A 484 2.51 -3.78 19.92
CA TRP A 484 2.88 -2.65 20.76
C TRP A 484 3.72 -3.12 21.93
N SER A 485 4.88 -2.51 22.14
CA SER A 485 5.76 -2.80 23.27
C SER A 485 5.05 -2.50 24.60
N PRO A 486 4.95 -3.47 25.53
CA PRO A 486 4.39 -3.21 26.86
C PRO A 486 5.17 -2.16 27.65
N GLU A 487 6.49 -2.06 27.42
CA GLU A 487 7.39 -1.14 28.13
C GLU A 487 7.39 0.28 27.52
N THR A 488 7.52 0.38 26.20
CA THR A 488 7.72 1.67 25.50
C THR A 488 6.46 2.21 24.83
N GLN A 489 5.40 1.39 24.74
CA GLN A 489 4.17 1.67 23.97
C GLN A 489 4.40 1.93 22.47
N GLU A 490 5.62 1.72 21.96
CA GLU A 490 5.96 1.89 20.55
C GLU A 490 5.32 0.77 19.71
N ALA A 491 4.73 1.15 18.57
CA ALA A 491 4.20 0.20 17.60
C ALA A 491 5.34 -0.35 16.73
N VAL A 492 5.48 -1.67 16.72
CA VAL A 492 6.57 -2.37 16.04
C VAL A 492 6.01 -3.25 14.92
N PRO A 493 6.26 -2.92 13.64
CA PRO A 493 5.93 -3.79 12.52
C PRO A 493 6.63 -5.15 12.63
N LEU A 494 5.97 -6.21 12.16
CA LEU A 494 6.45 -7.59 12.28
C LEU A 494 7.09 -8.10 10.98
#